data_AF-A0A967N875-F1
#
_entry.id   AF-A0A967N875-F1
#
_cell.length_a   1.000
_cell.length_b   1.000
_cell.length_c   1.000
_cell.angle_alpha   90.00
_cell.angle_beta   90.00
_cell.angle_gamma   90.00
#
_symmetry.space_group_name_H-M   'P 1'
#
loop_
_entity.id
_entity.type
_entity.pdbx_description
1 polymer ?
#
loop_
_entity_poly.entity_id
_entity_poly.type
_entity_poly.pdbx_seq_one_letter_code
_entity_poly.pdbx_strand_id
1 'polypeptide(L)'
;LVVVDRLKVSDEVRDRLADSLGTAFSEGEGEAVVLVAAGGEAESDGREAPERLAFTEHFRCPRHPEVDFLDPSPQLFSFNNPYGSCPECTGFGATLEYDLELIVPNPERSIDDGAVDPWTKPRYDEQRDRLRAFAREDGVSVYTPWKELPEAFREEVLYGTEEFQGIVPFLKSREKKRYKRY
;
A
#
# COMPACT_ATOMS: atom_id res chain seq x y z
N LEU A 1 -30.34 2.81 17.86
CA LEU A 1 -30.15 3.99 18.73
C LEU A 1 -31.11 3.86 19.90
N VAL A 2 -30.56 3.80 21.12
CA VAL A 2 -31.34 3.91 22.35
C VAL A 2 -31.31 5.38 22.76
N VAL A 3 -32.46 5.94 23.12
CA VAL A 3 -32.54 7.33 23.59
C VAL A 3 -32.24 7.33 25.09
N VAL A 4 -31.12 7.95 25.47
CA VAL A 4 -30.69 8.03 26.87
C VAL A 4 -31.34 9.22 27.60
N ASP A 5 -31.31 10.41 27.00
CA ASP A 5 -31.92 11.61 27.58
C ASP A 5 -32.38 12.60 26.49
N ARG A 6 -33.22 13.56 26.87
CA ARG A 6 -33.62 14.72 26.06
C ARG A 6 -33.52 15.97 26.92
N LEU A 7 -32.67 16.90 26.51
CA LEU A 7 -32.36 18.09 27.29
C LEU A 7 -32.21 19.31 26.38
N LYS A 8 -32.49 20.49 26.93
CA LYS A 8 -32.20 21.78 26.30
C LYS A 8 -30.85 22.25 26.83
N VAL A 9 -29.90 22.48 25.93
CA VAL A 9 -28.53 22.87 26.30
C VAL A 9 -28.55 24.25 26.98
N SER A 10 -28.04 24.30 28.20
CA SER A 10 -27.79 25.50 29.00
C SER A 10 -26.64 25.22 29.99
N ASP A 11 -26.07 26.26 30.57
CA ASP A 11 -24.95 26.10 31.52
C ASP A 11 -25.35 25.31 32.78
N GLU A 12 -26.61 25.42 33.20
CA GLU A 12 -27.15 24.75 34.39
C GLU A 12 -27.25 23.23 34.26
N VAL A 13 -27.31 22.70 33.02
CA VAL A 13 -27.49 21.26 32.77
C VAL A 13 -26.19 20.55 32.39
N ARG A 14 -25.03 21.20 32.57
CA ARG A 14 -23.73 20.66 32.15
C ARG A 14 -23.42 19.30 32.77
N ASP A 15 -23.65 19.14 34.07
CA ASP A 15 -23.37 17.87 34.77
C ASP A 15 -24.30 16.75 34.28
N ARG A 16 -25.60 17.05 34.11
CA ARG A 16 -26.58 16.11 33.55
C ARG A 16 -26.26 15.70 32.11
N LEU A 17 -25.78 16.65 31.30
CA LEU A 17 -25.34 16.37 29.93
C LEU A 17 -24.13 15.41 29.94
N ALA A 18 -23.16 15.64 30.83
CA ALA A 18 -22.00 14.75 30.99
C ALA A 18 -22.43 13.34 31.43
N ASP A 19 -23.31 13.21 32.43
CA ASP A 19 -23.84 11.93 32.90
C ASP A 19 -24.59 11.17 31.80
N SER A 20 -25.40 11.90 31.01
CA SER A 20 -26.15 11.33 29.89
C SER A 20 -25.24 10.85 28.77
N LEU A 21 -24.17 11.60 28.46
CA LEU A 21 -23.16 11.17 27.49
C LEU A 21 -22.37 9.96 28.00
N GLY A 22 -21.99 9.93 29.28
CA GLY A 22 -21.32 8.77 29.89
C GLY A 22 -22.16 7.49 29.82
N THR A 23 -23.46 7.60 30.04
CA THR A 23 -24.40 6.48 29.87
C THR A 23 -24.53 6.09 28.40
N ALA A 24 -24.61 7.06 27.49
CA ALA A 24 -24.67 6.79 26.05
C ALA A 24 -23.42 6.05 25.55
N PHE A 25 -22.22 6.44 25.98
CA PHE A 25 -20.99 5.72 25.65
C PHE A 25 -20.96 4.32 26.28
N SER A 26 -21.36 4.17 27.55
CA SER A 26 -21.36 2.87 28.23
C SER A 26 -22.30 1.86 27.56
N GLU A 27 -23.54 2.27 27.27
CA GLU A 27 -24.56 1.43 26.61
C GLU A 27 -24.32 1.30 25.09
N GLY A 28 -23.58 2.25 24.51
CA GLY A 28 -23.22 2.29 23.10
C GLY A 28 -21.85 1.68 22.78
N GLU A 29 -21.22 0.99 23.74
CA GLU A 29 -19.89 0.36 23.59
C GLU A 29 -18.80 1.35 23.10
N GLY A 30 -18.81 2.56 23.65
CA GLY A 30 -17.89 3.65 23.28
C GLY A 30 -18.38 4.51 22.12
N GLU A 31 -19.60 4.32 21.61
CA GLU A 31 -20.22 5.16 20.59
C GLU A 31 -21.38 6.01 21.16
N ALA A 32 -21.45 7.28 20.79
CA ALA A 32 -22.54 8.18 21.16
C ALA A 32 -23.01 9.02 19.97
N VAL A 33 -24.32 9.23 19.87
CA VAL A 33 -24.93 10.08 18.83
C VAL A 33 -25.81 11.13 19.49
N VAL A 34 -25.53 12.40 19.19
CA VAL A 34 -26.36 13.54 19.59
C VAL A 34 -27.18 13.98 18.38
N LEU A 35 -28.50 14.04 18.59
CA LEU A 35 -29.45 14.57 17.60
C LEU A 35 -29.80 16.00 18.02
N VAL A 36 -29.28 16.98 17.29
CA VAL A 36 -29.61 18.39 17.53
C VAL A 36 -30.91 18.68 16.80
N ALA A 37 -31.97 18.95 17.55
CA ALA A 37 -33.21 19.43 16.98
C ALA A 37 -32.99 20.85 16.42
N ALA A 38 -33.34 21.06 15.15
CA ALA A 38 -33.35 22.39 14.57
C ALA A 38 -34.29 23.29 15.40
N GLY A 39 -33.77 24.38 15.95
CA GLY A 39 -34.53 25.31 16.77
C GLY A 39 -35.52 26.08 15.92
N GLY A 40 -36.80 25.77 16.06
CA GLY A 40 -37.89 26.56 15.48
C GLY A 40 -39.24 25.91 15.76
N GLU A 41 -40.17 26.69 16.29
CA GLU A 41 -41.58 26.32 16.40
C GLU A 41 -42.05 25.75 15.05
N ALA A 42 -42.77 24.64 15.11
CA ALA A 42 -43.23 23.92 13.93
C ALA A 42 -44.11 24.83 13.08
N GLU A 43 -43.60 25.32 11.94
CA GLU A 43 -44.42 25.90 10.87
C GLU A 43 -43.63 25.99 9.56
N SER A 44 -43.34 24.84 8.93
CA SER A 44 -43.49 24.70 7.47
C SER A 44 -43.20 23.28 7.01
N ASP A 45 -43.98 22.88 6.02
CA ASP A 45 -44.06 21.62 5.30
C ASP A 45 -42.73 21.18 4.64
N GLY A 46 -41.82 20.59 5.43
CA GLY A 46 -40.54 20.09 4.96
C GLY A 46 -39.55 19.85 6.10
N ARG A 47 -39.69 18.74 6.82
CA ARG A 47 -38.85 18.40 8.00
C ARG A 47 -37.39 18.24 7.58
N GLU A 48 -36.56 19.24 7.81
CA GLU A 48 -35.10 19.06 7.82
C GLU A 48 -34.77 18.01 8.88
N ALA A 49 -33.99 16.99 8.49
CA ALA A 49 -33.55 15.95 9.41
C ALA A 49 -32.73 16.60 10.54
N PRO A 50 -32.92 16.20 11.81
CA PRO A 50 -32.11 16.72 12.90
C PRO A 50 -30.63 16.50 12.61
N GLU A 51 -29.80 17.50 12.88
CA GLU A 51 -28.36 17.39 12.71
C GLU A 51 -27.83 16.27 13.61
N ARG A 52 -27.02 15.38 13.03
CA ARG A 52 -26.48 14.20 13.72
C ARG A 52 -25.00 14.41 13.98
N LEU A 53 -24.64 14.51 15.26
CA LEU A 53 -23.26 14.55 15.70
C LEU A 53 -22.90 13.17 16.28
N ALA A 54 -21.90 12.52 15.69
CA ALA A 54 -21.40 11.22 16.15
C ALA A 54 -20.07 11.40 16.88
N PHE A 55 -19.92 10.70 18.00
CA PHE A 55 -18.75 10.70 18.86
C PHE A 55 -18.36 9.26 19.19
N THR A 56 -17.07 9.00 19.31
CA THR A 56 -16.51 7.69 19.65
C THR A 56 -15.37 7.87 20.65
N GLU A 57 -15.25 6.95 21.61
CA GLU A 57 -14.11 6.86 22.55
C GLU A 57 -12.93 6.09 21.94
N HIS A 58 -13.14 5.38 20.83
CA HIS A 58 -12.13 4.60 20.15
C HIS A 58 -11.25 5.49 19.26
N PHE A 59 -10.01 5.07 19.01
CA PHE A 59 -9.18 5.68 17.96
C PHE A 59 -9.67 5.21 16.58
N ARG A 60 -10.82 5.74 16.17
CA ARG A 60 -11.49 5.47 14.88
C ARG A 60 -11.98 6.78 14.28
N CYS A 61 -11.98 6.87 12.96
CA CYS A 61 -12.56 8.03 12.29
C CYS A 61 -14.11 7.93 12.28
N PRO A 62 -14.87 8.90 12.84
CA PRO A 62 -16.34 8.82 12.85
C PRO A 62 -16.98 8.81 11.45
N ARG A 63 -16.25 9.22 10.41
CA ARG A 63 -16.69 9.21 9.01
C ARG A 63 -16.31 7.94 8.25
N HIS A 64 -15.30 7.21 8.75
CA HIS A 64 -14.74 6.01 8.13
C HIS A 64 -14.64 4.91 9.19
N PRO A 65 -15.79 4.31 9.60
CA PRO A 65 -15.83 3.32 10.68
C PRO A 65 -15.06 2.04 10.37
N GLU A 66 -14.68 1.82 9.12
CA GLU A 66 -13.82 0.73 8.67
C GLU A 66 -12.33 0.93 8.99
N VAL A 67 -11.93 2.14 9.38
CA VAL A 67 -10.53 2.47 9.69
C VAL A 67 -10.34 2.51 11.21
N ASP A 68 -9.73 1.44 11.72
CA ASP A 68 -9.31 1.33 13.11
C ASP A 68 -7.82 1.66 13.27
N PHE A 69 -7.51 2.55 14.22
CA PHE A 69 -6.14 2.87 14.59
C PHE A 69 -5.74 2.10 15.86
N LEU A 70 -4.44 1.80 15.96
CA LEU A 70 -3.88 1.25 17.19
C LEU A 70 -3.77 2.34 18.25
N ASP A 71 -3.83 1.94 19.52
CA ASP A 71 -3.59 2.85 20.64
C ASP A 71 -2.21 3.50 20.54
N PRO A 72 -2.11 4.83 20.66
CA PRO A 72 -0.84 5.54 20.53
C PRO A 72 0.10 5.10 21.65
N SER A 73 1.15 4.38 21.27
CA SER A 73 2.22 3.97 22.17
C SER A 73 3.58 4.38 21.61
N PRO A 74 4.61 4.61 22.45
CA PRO A 74 5.95 4.95 21.96
C PRO A 74 6.53 3.92 20.98
N GLN A 75 6.07 2.67 21.05
CA GLN A 75 6.51 1.58 20.18
C GLN A 75 6.08 1.76 18.73
N LEU A 76 4.91 2.37 18.48
CA LEU A 76 4.43 2.68 17.13
C LEU A 76 5.32 3.71 16.41
N PHE A 77 6.07 4.50 17.16
CA PHE A 77 6.98 5.52 16.62
C PHE A 77 8.44 5.03 16.56
N SER A 78 8.70 3.77 16.92
CA SER A 78 10.03 3.18 16.86
C SER A 78 10.18 2.35 15.59
N PHE A 79 11.06 2.79 14.69
CA PHE A 79 11.43 2.03 13.49
C PHE A 79 12.19 0.73 13.80
N ASN A 80 12.72 0.60 15.02
CA ASN A 80 13.37 -0.63 15.51
C ASN A 80 12.37 -1.63 16.11
N ASN A 81 11.08 -1.30 16.18
CA ASN A 81 10.05 -2.17 16.71
C ASN A 81 9.13 -2.65 15.56
N PRO A 82 8.83 -3.96 15.44
CA PRO A 82 7.92 -4.49 14.43
C PRO A 82 6.57 -3.76 14.32
N TYR A 83 6.04 -3.24 15.44
CA TYR A 83 4.78 -2.50 15.47
C TYR A 83 4.88 -1.09 14.85
N GLY A 84 6.06 -0.47 14.87
CA GLY A 84 6.29 0.87 14.31
C GLY A 84 7.09 0.87 13.00
N SER A 85 7.71 -0.26 12.64
CA SER A 85 8.50 -0.39 11.42
C SER A 85 7.61 -0.56 10.19
N CYS A 86 8.00 0.09 9.08
CA CYS A 86 7.38 -0.16 7.78
C CYS A 86 7.54 -1.66 7.40
N PRO A 87 6.48 -2.36 6.98
CA PRO A 87 6.55 -3.79 6.67
C PRO A 87 7.40 -4.12 5.43
N GLU A 88 7.64 -3.14 4.57
CA GLU A 88 8.40 -3.32 3.33
C GLU A 88 9.91 -3.17 3.55
N CYS A 89 10.33 -2.04 4.13
CA CYS A 89 11.73 -1.75 4.40
C CYS A 89 12.19 -2.15 5.81
N THR A 90 11.30 -2.70 6.63
CA THR A 90 11.57 -3.18 8.01
C THR A 90 12.28 -2.16 8.91
N GLY A 91 12.03 -0.87 8.67
CA GLY A 91 12.61 0.23 9.46
C GLY A 91 13.95 0.77 8.93
N PHE A 92 14.49 0.23 7.83
CA PHE A 92 15.73 0.73 7.21
C PHE A 92 15.53 2.02 6.41
N GLY A 93 14.31 2.32 5.98
CA GLY A 93 14.02 3.50 5.14
C GLY A 93 14.48 3.38 3.68
N ALA A 94 15.00 2.21 3.29
CA ALA A 94 15.40 1.88 1.92
C ALA A 94 15.09 0.42 1.61
N THR A 95 14.78 0.13 0.36
CA THR A 95 14.59 -1.23 -0.17
C THR A 95 15.76 -1.60 -1.08
N LEU A 96 16.04 -2.89 -1.19
CA LEU A 96 17.03 -3.40 -2.14
C LEU A 96 16.34 -3.66 -3.47
N GLU A 97 16.66 -2.86 -4.47
CA GLU A 97 16.19 -3.03 -5.84
C GLU A 97 17.35 -3.37 -6.78
N TYR A 98 17.02 -3.94 -7.93
CA TYR A 98 18.00 -4.22 -8.96
C TYR A 98 18.26 -2.97 -9.79
N ASP A 99 19.52 -2.58 -9.85
CA ASP A 99 19.97 -1.51 -10.72
C ASP A 99 20.07 -2.01 -12.17
N LEU A 100 19.33 -1.35 -13.07
CA LEU A 100 19.32 -1.67 -14.50
C LEU A 100 20.67 -1.41 -15.17
N GLU A 101 21.42 -0.41 -14.69
CA GLU A 101 22.76 -0.11 -15.21
C GLU A 101 23.76 -1.21 -14.88
N LEU A 102 23.54 -1.95 -13.78
CA LEU A 102 24.35 -3.13 -13.45
C LEU A 102 23.91 -4.39 -14.20
N ILE A 103 22.66 -4.45 -14.65
CA ILE A 103 22.15 -5.55 -15.49
C ILE A 103 22.62 -5.39 -16.93
N VAL A 104 22.62 -4.15 -17.45
CA VAL A 104 23.09 -3.80 -18.79
C VAL A 104 24.18 -2.72 -18.70
N PRO A 105 25.40 -3.09 -18.30
CA PRO A 105 26.49 -2.12 -18.07
C PRO A 105 27.03 -1.47 -19.34
N ASN A 106 26.78 -2.09 -20.51
CA ASN A 106 27.21 -1.54 -21.79
C ASN A 106 26.06 -1.60 -22.81
N PRO A 107 25.26 -0.53 -22.93
CA PRO A 107 24.16 -0.43 -23.89
C PRO A 107 24.58 -0.43 -25.37
N GLU A 108 25.88 -0.31 -25.69
CA GLU A 108 26.40 -0.41 -27.05
C GLU A 108 26.53 -1.86 -27.53
N ARG A 109 26.52 -2.83 -26.60
CA ARG A 109 26.57 -4.25 -26.95
C ARG A 109 25.23 -4.73 -27.45
N SER A 110 25.27 -5.69 -28.36
CA SER A 110 24.08 -6.41 -28.79
C SER A 110 23.67 -7.48 -27.78
N ILE A 111 22.49 -8.07 -27.97
CA ILE A 111 22.04 -9.23 -27.18
C ILE A 111 23.03 -10.39 -27.32
N ASP A 112 23.53 -10.62 -28.53
CA ASP A 112 24.48 -11.70 -28.82
C ASP A 112 25.86 -11.45 -28.21
N ASP A 113 26.31 -10.20 -28.17
CA ASP A 113 27.55 -9.76 -27.51
C ASP A 113 27.43 -9.69 -25.98
N GLY A 114 26.27 -10.07 -25.42
CA GLY A 114 26.07 -10.13 -23.98
C GLY A 114 25.76 -8.78 -23.34
N ALA A 115 24.88 -7.98 -23.94
CA ALA A 115 24.34 -6.76 -23.32
C ALA A 115 23.76 -7.03 -21.92
N VAL A 116 23.01 -8.13 -21.76
CA VAL A 116 22.46 -8.56 -20.46
C VAL A 116 23.51 -9.36 -19.68
N ASP A 117 24.35 -8.66 -18.90
CA ASP A 117 25.53 -9.24 -18.24
C ASP A 117 25.21 -10.48 -17.39
N PRO A 118 24.14 -10.53 -16.57
CA PRO A 118 23.87 -11.69 -15.75
C PRO A 118 23.71 -12.99 -16.55
N TRP A 119 23.17 -12.94 -17.77
CA TRP A 119 23.00 -14.11 -18.64
C TRP A 119 24.20 -14.43 -19.53
N THR A 120 25.30 -13.67 -19.43
CA THR A 120 26.56 -14.00 -20.10
C THR A 120 27.33 -15.14 -19.44
N LYS A 121 27.04 -15.44 -18.16
CA LYS A 121 27.80 -16.44 -17.40
C LYS A 121 27.45 -17.85 -17.89
N PRO A 122 28.42 -18.79 -18.00
CA PRO A 122 28.19 -20.13 -18.56
C PRO A 122 27.05 -20.92 -17.91
N ARG A 123 26.84 -20.74 -16.60
CA ARG A 123 25.73 -21.38 -15.86
C ARG A 123 24.34 -20.95 -16.33
N TYR A 124 24.23 -19.93 -17.17
CA TYR A 124 22.98 -19.36 -17.66
C TYR A 124 22.88 -19.39 -19.19
N ASP A 125 23.63 -20.27 -19.86
CA ASP A 125 23.57 -20.43 -21.31
C ASP A 125 22.14 -20.72 -21.80
N GLU A 126 21.37 -21.54 -21.07
CA GLU A 126 19.95 -21.79 -21.38
C GLU A 126 19.10 -20.51 -21.36
N GLN A 127 19.34 -19.58 -20.43
CA GLN A 127 18.61 -18.32 -20.38
C GLN A 127 19.01 -17.40 -21.52
N ARG A 128 20.29 -17.38 -21.90
CA ARG A 128 20.78 -16.64 -23.07
C ARG A 128 20.14 -17.16 -24.36
N ASP A 129 20.03 -18.47 -24.51
CA ASP A 129 19.40 -19.07 -25.68
C ASP A 129 17.89 -18.80 -25.75
N ARG A 130 17.21 -18.74 -24.60
CA ARG A 130 15.81 -18.28 -24.52
C ARG A 130 15.66 -16.82 -24.90
N LEU A 131 16.54 -15.94 -24.45
CA LEU A 131 16.52 -14.53 -24.84
C LEU A 131 16.72 -14.37 -26.35
N ARG A 132 17.63 -15.16 -26.95
CA ARG A 132 17.82 -15.18 -28.41
C ARG A 132 16.60 -15.68 -29.17
N ALA A 133 15.90 -16.70 -28.64
CA ALA A 133 14.67 -17.19 -29.23
C ALA A 133 13.56 -16.12 -29.15
N PHE A 134 13.38 -15.52 -27.98
CA PHE A 134 12.41 -14.44 -27.75
C PHE A 134 12.63 -13.26 -28.68
N ALA A 135 13.88 -12.80 -28.85
CA ALA A 135 14.20 -11.73 -29.80
C ALA A 135 13.79 -12.07 -31.24
N ARG A 136 13.96 -13.34 -31.66
CA ARG A 136 13.55 -13.77 -33.02
C ARG A 136 12.04 -13.85 -33.18
N GLU A 137 11.32 -14.25 -32.13
CA GLU A 137 9.85 -14.30 -32.12
C GLU A 137 9.24 -12.90 -32.21
N ASP A 138 9.84 -11.93 -31.51
CA ASP A 138 9.44 -10.51 -31.56
C ASP A 138 9.92 -9.79 -32.86
N GLY A 139 10.68 -10.47 -33.71
CA GLY A 139 11.20 -9.91 -34.97
C GLY A 139 12.36 -8.91 -34.77
N VAL A 140 13.01 -8.95 -33.61
CA VAL A 140 14.14 -8.09 -33.23
C VAL A 140 15.47 -8.79 -33.52
N SER A 141 16.42 -8.07 -34.12
CA SER A 141 17.76 -8.60 -34.40
C SER A 141 18.58 -8.71 -33.11
N VAL A 142 19.10 -9.91 -32.83
CA VAL A 142 20.00 -10.16 -31.69
C VAL A 142 21.35 -9.44 -31.80
N TYR A 143 21.70 -8.92 -32.98
CA TYR A 143 22.93 -8.19 -33.26
C TYR A 143 22.77 -6.67 -33.14
N THR A 144 21.54 -6.17 -32.94
CA THR A 144 21.30 -4.75 -32.73
C THR A 144 21.81 -4.34 -31.34
N PRO A 145 22.55 -3.22 -31.21
CA PRO A 145 22.95 -2.67 -29.92
C PRO A 145 21.75 -2.45 -28.99
N TRP A 146 21.91 -2.75 -27.70
CA TRP A 146 20.81 -2.67 -26.73
C TRP A 146 20.10 -1.32 -26.73
N LYS A 147 20.85 -0.21 -26.79
CA LYS A 147 20.28 1.15 -26.82
C LYS A 147 19.40 1.44 -28.04
N GLU A 148 19.58 0.69 -29.13
CA GLU A 148 18.85 0.85 -30.40
C GLU A 148 17.62 -0.07 -30.47
N LEU A 149 17.46 -0.97 -29.50
CA LEU A 149 16.29 -1.83 -29.40
C LEU A 149 15.03 -1.04 -29.03
N PRO A 150 13.85 -1.46 -29.52
CA PRO A 150 12.58 -0.88 -29.11
C PRO A 150 12.46 -0.84 -27.58
N GLU A 151 11.93 0.26 -27.03
CA GLU A 151 11.76 0.42 -25.59
C GLU A 151 10.86 -0.67 -24.99
N ALA A 152 9.74 -0.98 -25.66
CA ALA A 152 8.85 -2.07 -25.27
C ALA A 152 9.60 -3.40 -25.15
N PHE A 153 10.39 -3.78 -26.16
CA PHE A 153 11.18 -5.00 -26.14
C PHE A 153 12.22 -4.98 -24.99
N ARG A 154 12.87 -3.85 -24.73
CA ARG A 154 13.79 -3.72 -23.58
C ARG A 154 13.07 -3.93 -22.25
N GLU A 155 11.88 -3.37 -22.08
CA GLU A 155 11.06 -3.59 -20.88
C GLU A 155 10.63 -5.05 -20.73
N GLU A 156 10.25 -5.72 -21.81
CA GLU A 156 9.90 -7.14 -21.81
C GLU A 156 11.09 -8.03 -21.44
N VAL A 157 12.30 -7.71 -21.92
CA VAL A 157 13.51 -8.43 -21.51
C VAL A 157 13.82 -8.18 -20.02
N LEU A 158 13.57 -6.97 -19.52
CA LEU A 158 13.82 -6.60 -18.12
C LEU A 158 12.82 -7.24 -17.14
N TYR A 159 11.53 -7.07 -17.40
CA TYR A 159 10.44 -7.41 -16.48
C TYR A 159 9.65 -8.65 -16.88
N GLY A 160 9.76 -9.10 -18.12
CA GLY A 160 9.10 -10.29 -18.64
C GLY A 160 7.73 -10.02 -19.24
N THR A 161 7.20 -11.06 -19.88
CA THR A 161 5.84 -11.16 -20.40
C THR A 161 5.16 -12.41 -19.82
N GLU A 162 3.96 -12.74 -20.28
CA GLU A 162 3.31 -14.02 -19.92
C GLU A 162 4.11 -15.24 -20.42
N GLU A 163 4.83 -15.09 -21.54
CA GLU A 163 5.53 -16.17 -22.23
C GLU A 163 7.05 -16.17 -21.93
N PHE A 164 7.60 -15.00 -21.57
CA PHE A 164 9.04 -14.82 -21.34
C PHE A 164 9.34 -14.35 -19.91
N GLN A 165 10.24 -15.05 -19.21
CA GLN A 165 10.71 -14.60 -17.91
C GLN A 165 11.83 -13.56 -18.06
N GLY A 166 11.54 -12.30 -17.73
CA GLY A 166 12.52 -11.22 -17.70
C GLY A 166 13.64 -11.41 -16.68
N ILE A 167 14.74 -10.68 -16.87
CA ILE A 167 15.94 -10.80 -16.02
C ILE A 167 15.68 -10.39 -14.57
N VAL A 168 14.86 -9.38 -14.30
CA VAL A 168 14.56 -8.93 -12.92
C VAL A 168 13.77 -10.01 -12.16
N PRO A 169 12.65 -10.56 -12.66
CA PRO A 169 12.00 -11.72 -12.05
C PRO A 169 12.93 -12.93 -11.91
N PHE A 170 13.78 -13.17 -12.90
CA PHE A 170 14.77 -14.25 -12.85
C PHE A 170 15.72 -14.08 -11.67
N LEU A 171 16.33 -12.91 -11.49
CA LEU A 171 17.25 -12.62 -10.39
C LEU A 171 16.54 -12.70 -9.02
N LYS A 172 15.34 -12.12 -8.89
CA LYS A 172 14.48 -12.26 -7.69
C LYS A 172 14.20 -13.73 -7.34
N SER A 173 13.97 -14.59 -8.35
CA SER A 173 13.76 -16.02 -8.12
C SER A 173 15.00 -16.75 -7.56
N ARG A 174 16.20 -16.23 -7.86
CA ARG A 174 17.47 -16.78 -7.35
C ARG A 174 17.76 -16.35 -5.92
N GLU A 175 17.32 -15.16 -5.49
CA GLU A 175 17.45 -14.74 -4.08
C GLU A 175 16.69 -15.66 -3.13
N LYS A 176 15.46 -16.04 -3.49
CA LYS A 176 14.67 -17.02 -2.71
C LYS A 176 15.40 -18.37 -2.55
N LYS A 177 16.24 -18.74 -3.51
CA LYS A 177 17.07 -19.95 -3.44
C LYS A 177 18.37 -19.75 -2.64
N ARG A 178 18.87 -18.52 -2.53
CA ARG A 178 20.04 -18.17 -1.71
C ARG A 178 19.75 -18.37 -0.22
N TYR A 179 18.51 -18.12 0.20
CA TYR A 179 18.05 -18.33 1.57
C TYR A 179 17.79 -19.80 1.96
N LYS A 180 17.88 -20.76 1.02
CA LYS A 180 17.72 -22.21 1.30
C LYS A 180 19.06 -22.95 1.48
N ARG A 181 20.11 -22.25 1.92
CA ARG A 181 21.33 -22.91 2.40
C ARG A 181 21.29 -22.92 3.93
N TYR A 182 20.98 -24.11 4.45
CA TYR A 182 20.75 -24.54 5.84
C TYR A 182 19.32 -24.34 6.33
#